data_AF-A0A1X9IUD4-F1
#
_entry.id   AF-A0A1X9IUD4-F1
#
_cell.length_a   1.000
_cell.length_b   1.000
_cell.length_c   1.000
_cell.angle_alpha   90.00
_cell.angle_beta   90.00
_cell.angle_gamma   90.00
#
_symmetry.space_group_name_H-M   'P 1'
#
loop_
_entity.id
_entity.type
_entity.pdbx_description
1 polymer ?
#
loop_
_entity_poly.entity_id
_entity_poly.type
_entity_poly.pdbx_seq_one_letter_code
_entity_poly.pdbx_strand_id
1 'polypeptide(L)'
;MDPKLTEVSQLLERFKAACTREDFNTSTNLLSQLKVLLTGFRSLPPLFEDTSNAVQELTIARDVFEHAVLLSVKIGDQEAFERDFFQLKPYYTDASSCLPQSPQEYMILGLNLLRLLVQNRIAEFHTELELLSPTALENPCIKHAVELEQSFMEGAYNRVLSAKQNVPYKTYDYFMDLLAKTVRDEIAGCSEKAYDYLSISDACQMLLFPSENELLEYIKEEHPEWEIKNGSVVFQKAKESAPCKEIPSLQLINQTLSYARELERIV
;
A
#
# COMPACT_ATOMS: atom_id res chain seq x y z
N MET A 1 0.03 -7.77 41.05
CA MET A 1 -0.22 -6.63 40.16
C MET A 1 1.13 -5.97 39.93
N ASP A 2 1.78 -6.26 38.80
CA ASP A 2 3.11 -5.70 38.55
C ASP A 2 3.00 -4.18 38.35
N PRO A 3 3.83 -3.38 39.04
CA PRO A 3 3.77 -1.92 38.95
C PRO A 3 4.01 -1.41 37.52
N LYS A 4 4.81 -2.16 36.74
CA LYS A 4 5.09 -1.88 35.33
C LYS A 4 3.85 -1.99 34.44
N LEU A 5 2.98 -2.98 34.69
CA LEU A 5 1.74 -3.14 33.94
C LEU A 5 0.79 -1.95 34.17
N THR A 6 0.73 -1.45 35.41
CA THR A 6 -0.13 -0.30 35.74
C THR A 6 0.39 1.00 35.13
N GLU A 7 1.71 1.18 35.10
CA GLU A 7 2.35 2.33 34.45
C GLU A 7 2.12 2.34 32.93
N VAL A 8 2.28 1.19 32.27
CA VAL A 8 2.03 1.06 30.82
C VAL A 8 0.55 1.28 30.50
N SER A 9 -0.39 0.76 31.29
CA SER A 9 -1.82 1.03 31.07
C SER A 9 -2.16 2.51 31.22
N GLN A 10 -1.58 3.22 32.21
CA GLN A 10 -1.81 4.66 32.37
C GLN A 10 -1.21 5.48 31.23
N LEU A 11 -0.02 5.10 30.74
CA LEU A 11 0.60 5.74 29.57
C LEU A 11 -0.19 5.46 28.29
N LEU A 12 -0.75 4.27 28.14
CA LEU A 12 -1.61 3.88 27.02
C LEU A 12 -2.91 4.69 26.99
N GLU A 13 -3.54 4.91 28.14
CA GLU A 13 -4.72 5.79 28.22
C GLU A 13 -4.38 7.26 27.89
N ARG A 14 -3.22 7.75 28.33
CA ARG A 14 -2.72 9.08 27.94
C ARG A 14 -2.43 9.15 26.44
N PHE A 15 -1.89 8.09 25.87
CA PHE A 15 -1.63 7.98 24.43
C PHE A 15 -2.93 7.96 23.64
N LYS A 16 -3.93 7.15 24.02
CA LYS A 16 -5.27 7.16 23.41
C LYS A 16 -5.91 8.55 23.47
N ALA A 17 -5.81 9.23 24.61
CA ALA A 17 -6.29 10.60 24.77
C ALA A 17 -5.54 11.60 23.87
N ALA A 18 -4.23 11.45 23.69
CA ALA A 18 -3.42 12.28 22.79
C ALA A 18 -3.75 12.03 21.31
N CYS A 19 -3.93 10.77 20.90
CA CYS A 19 -4.37 10.39 19.56
C CYS A 19 -5.77 10.94 19.22
N THR A 20 -6.66 11.02 20.21
CA THR A 20 -8.00 11.61 20.05
C THR A 20 -7.92 13.14 19.93
N ARG A 21 -6.93 13.76 20.57
CA ARG A 21 -6.68 15.22 20.52
C ARG A 21 -5.83 15.66 19.31
N GLU A 22 -5.37 14.72 18.50
CA GLU A 22 -4.53 14.96 17.31
C GLU A 22 -3.22 15.70 17.60
N ASP A 23 -2.69 15.54 18.82
CA ASP A 23 -1.38 16.07 19.17
C ASP A 23 -0.29 15.08 18.76
N PHE A 24 0.20 15.22 17.53
CA PHE A 24 1.16 14.30 16.91
C PHE A 24 2.52 14.28 17.61
N ASN A 25 2.99 15.43 18.12
CA ASN A 25 4.31 15.54 18.75
C ASN A 25 4.34 14.89 20.14
N THR A 26 3.28 15.04 20.92
CA THR A 26 3.22 14.34 22.21
C THR A 26 2.93 12.85 22.01
N SER A 27 2.14 12.49 21.01
CA SER A 27 1.85 11.09 20.67
C SER A 27 3.11 10.34 20.23
N THR A 28 3.97 10.91 19.39
CA THR A 28 5.23 10.25 18.97
C THR A 28 6.23 10.09 20.12
N ASN A 29 6.32 11.08 21.01
CA ASN A 29 7.15 10.99 22.22
C ASN A 29 6.61 9.96 23.23
N LEU A 30 5.29 9.88 23.41
CA LEU A 30 4.67 8.86 24.25
C LEU A 30 4.82 7.47 23.63
N LEU A 31 4.72 7.35 22.31
CA LEU A 31 4.93 6.09 21.60
C LEU A 31 6.38 5.60 21.74
N SER A 32 7.39 6.48 21.66
CA SER A 32 8.78 6.06 21.86
C SER A 32 9.04 5.59 23.29
N GLN A 33 8.47 6.27 24.30
CA GLN A 33 8.53 5.84 25.69
C GLN A 33 7.83 4.49 25.89
N LEU A 34 6.65 4.29 25.29
CA LEU A 34 5.93 3.01 25.32
C LEU A 34 6.73 1.91 24.65
N LYS A 35 7.32 2.14 23.46
CA LYS A 35 8.19 1.16 22.78
C LYS A 35 9.38 0.75 23.64
N VAL A 36 10.00 1.70 24.36
CA VAL A 36 11.11 1.39 25.29
C VAL A 36 10.62 0.53 26.46
N LEU A 37 9.48 0.89 27.08
CA LEU A 37 8.91 0.09 28.17
C LEU A 37 8.49 -1.31 27.71
N LEU A 38 8.01 -1.44 26.48
CA LEU A 38 7.63 -2.72 25.89
C LEU A 38 8.83 -3.65 25.75
N THR A 39 10.03 -3.16 25.40
CA THR A 39 11.23 -4.02 25.33
C THR A 39 11.62 -4.68 26.66
N GLY A 40 11.08 -4.20 27.78
CA GLY A 40 11.29 -4.79 29.11
C GLY A 40 10.46 -6.04 29.40
N PHE A 41 9.48 -6.38 28.56
CA PHE A 41 8.61 -7.55 28.76
C PHE A 41 9.22 -8.80 28.12
N ARG A 42 9.28 -9.90 28.90
CA ARG A 42 9.81 -11.20 28.44
C ARG A 42 8.78 -12.04 27.69
N SER A 43 7.53 -11.63 27.71
CA SER A 43 6.39 -12.25 27.03
C SER A 43 6.30 -11.89 25.54
N LEU A 44 7.04 -10.87 25.09
CA LEU A 44 7.03 -10.42 23.70
C LEU A 44 7.86 -11.34 22.78
N PRO A 45 7.62 -11.30 21.46
CA PRO A 45 8.51 -11.94 20.49
C PRO A 45 9.94 -11.41 20.69
N PRO A 46 10.99 -12.25 20.84
CA PRO A 46 11.10 -13.65 20.43
C PRO A 46 10.99 -14.72 21.53
N LEU A 47 10.72 -14.34 22.79
CA LEU A 47 10.86 -15.27 23.93
C LEU A 47 9.56 -16.01 24.28
N PHE A 48 8.39 -15.39 24.05
CA PHE A 48 7.06 -15.97 24.35
C PHE A 48 7.01 -16.73 25.69
N GLU A 49 7.65 -16.19 26.74
CA GLU A 49 7.65 -16.86 28.04
C GLU A 49 6.23 -16.85 28.63
N ASP A 50 5.67 -18.04 28.87
CA ASP A 50 4.36 -18.24 29.53
C ASP A 50 4.42 -17.79 31.00
N THR A 51 4.32 -16.47 31.19
CA THR A 51 4.12 -15.85 32.49
C THR A 51 2.62 -15.71 32.75
N SER A 52 2.17 -15.78 34.01
CA SER A 52 0.74 -15.62 34.36
C SER A 52 0.09 -14.31 33.88
N ASN A 53 0.89 -13.29 33.53
CA ASN A 53 0.45 -12.01 32.97
C ASN A 53 0.72 -11.84 31.46
N ALA A 54 1.26 -12.87 30.78
CA ALA A 54 1.67 -12.79 29.37
C ALA A 54 0.52 -12.38 28.43
N VAL A 55 -0.69 -12.88 28.68
CA VAL A 55 -1.89 -12.51 27.89
C VAL A 55 -2.21 -11.01 28.01
N GLN A 56 -2.05 -10.43 29.20
CA GLN A 56 -2.30 -9.00 29.42
C GLN A 56 -1.21 -8.12 28.80
N GLU A 57 0.06 -8.53 28.92
CA GLU A 57 1.19 -7.84 28.31
C GLU A 57 1.10 -7.86 26.78
N LEU A 58 0.75 -9.01 26.18
CA LEU A 58 0.53 -9.15 24.74
C LEU A 58 -0.67 -8.33 24.24
N THR A 59 -1.77 -8.29 25.00
CA THR A 59 -2.94 -7.47 24.65
C THR A 59 -2.60 -5.99 24.65
N ILE A 60 -1.89 -5.52 25.68
CA ILE A 60 -1.46 -4.12 25.79
C ILE A 60 -0.49 -3.78 24.67
N ALA A 61 0.49 -4.64 24.38
CA ALA A 61 1.43 -4.45 23.29
C ALA A 61 0.71 -4.33 21.95
N ARG A 62 -0.21 -5.24 21.66
CA ARG A 62 -1.06 -5.19 20.46
C ARG A 62 -1.80 -3.87 20.38
N ASP A 63 -2.51 -3.46 21.43
CA ASP A 63 -3.27 -2.21 21.45
C ASP A 63 -2.36 -0.99 21.18
N VAL A 64 -1.14 -0.95 21.74
CA VAL A 64 -0.17 0.12 21.47
C VAL A 64 0.22 0.15 19.99
N PHE A 65 0.55 -0.99 19.39
CA PHE A 65 0.95 -1.06 17.99
C PHE A 65 -0.22 -0.77 17.03
N GLU A 66 -1.45 -1.19 17.37
CA GLU A 66 -2.65 -0.83 16.60
C GLU A 66 -2.85 0.69 16.54
N HIS A 67 -2.70 1.37 17.68
CA HIS A 67 -2.81 2.83 17.75
C HIS A 67 -1.59 3.54 17.12
N ALA A 68 -0.41 2.93 17.16
CA ALA A 68 0.79 3.43 16.48
C ALA A 68 0.59 3.45 14.96
N VAL A 69 0.07 2.36 14.39
CA VAL A 69 -0.26 2.25 12.96
C VAL A 69 -1.28 3.31 12.57
N LEU A 70 -2.35 3.49 13.36
CA LEU A 70 -3.35 4.53 13.10
C LEU A 70 -2.76 5.95 13.18
N LEU A 71 -1.84 6.20 14.12
CA LEU A 71 -1.13 7.47 14.21
C LEU A 71 -0.28 7.72 12.97
N SER A 72 0.44 6.71 12.47
CA SER A 72 1.25 6.81 11.24
C SER A 72 0.40 7.18 10.03
N VAL A 73 -0.83 6.64 9.91
CA VAL A 73 -1.76 7.05 8.85
C VAL A 73 -2.16 8.51 8.99
N LYS A 74 -2.47 8.97 10.21
CA LYS A 74 -2.83 10.38 10.42
C LYS A 74 -1.70 11.35 10.14
N ILE A 75 -0.46 10.96 10.44
CA ILE A 75 0.74 11.75 10.13
C ILE A 75 1.04 11.71 8.61
N GLY A 76 0.60 10.67 7.92
CA GLY A 76 0.91 10.45 6.50
C GLY A 76 2.33 9.92 6.27
N ASP A 77 2.88 9.18 7.24
CA ASP A 77 4.19 8.55 7.13
C ASP A 77 4.04 7.06 6.81
N GLN A 78 4.25 6.73 5.52
CA GLN A 78 4.09 5.38 5.00
C GLN A 78 5.20 4.41 5.47
N GLU A 79 6.43 4.89 5.66
CA GLU A 79 7.55 4.08 6.15
C GLU A 79 7.35 3.74 7.63
N ALA A 80 6.88 4.71 8.43
CA ALA A 80 6.54 4.46 9.82
C ALA A 80 5.37 3.49 9.94
N PHE A 81 4.36 3.60 9.08
CA PHE A 81 3.26 2.64 9.02
C PHE A 81 3.78 1.23 8.75
N GLU A 82 4.64 1.05 7.74
CA GLU A 82 5.17 -0.27 7.37
C GLU A 82 5.95 -0.91 8.52
N ARG A 83 6.84 -0.15 9.16
CA ARG A 83 7.60 -0.62 10.32
C ARG A 83 6.69 -1.04 11.47
N ASP A 84 5.71 -0.21 11.83
CA ASP A 84 4.85 -0.47 12.98
C ASP A 84 3.86 -1.60 12.68
N PHE A 85 3.43 -1.76 11.42
CA PHE A 85 2.65 -2.91 10.95
C PHE A 85 3.45 -4.22 11.00
N PHE A 86 4.71 -4.23 10.58
CA PHE A 86 5.57 -5.42 10.69
C PHE A 86 5.81 -5.83 12.14
N GLN A 87 5.87 -4.87 13.07
CA GLN A 87 5.92 -5.16 14.50
C GLN A 87 4.60 -5.76 15.01
N LEU A 88 3.46 -5.32 14.45
CA LEU A 88 2.14 -5.82 14.81
C LEU A 88 1.84 -7.22 14.24
N LYS A 89 2.38 -7.56 13.07
CA LYS A 89 2.07 -8.81 12.34
C LYS A 89 2.25 -10.10 13.17
N PRO A 90 3.34 -10.30 13.94
CA PRO A 90 3.50 -11.48 14.80
C PRO A 90 2.39 -11.62 15.86
N TYR A 91 1.80 -10.51 16.32
CA TYR A 91 0.69 -10.57 17.27
C TYR A 91 -0.61 -11.08 16.65
N TYR A 92 -0.77 -10.95 15.33
CA TYR A 92 -1.92 -11.48 14.61
C TYR A 92 -1.72 -12.91 14.12
N THR A 93 -0.50 -13.31 13.76
CA THR A 93 -0.22 -14.68 13.30
C THR A 93 0.04 -15.62 14.48
N ASP A 94 1.02 -15.29 15.32
CA ASP A 94 1.60 -16.22 16.28
C ASP A 94 0.86 -16.19 17.63
N ALA A 95 0.36 -15.01 18.04
CA ALA A 95 -0.41 -14.86 19.27
C ALA A 95 -1.93 -15.09 19.09
N SER A 96 -2.39 -15.45 17.86
CA SER A 96 -3.79 -15.76 17.57
C SER A 96 -4.35 -16.93 18.40
N SER A 97 -3.48 -17.86 18.82
CA SER A 97 -3.86 -18.97 19.70
C SER A 97 -4.11 -18.55 21.15
N CYS A 98 -3.55 -17.43 21.58
CA CYS A 98 -3.54 -16.98 22.98
C CYS A 98 -4.41 -15.74 23.22
N LEU A 99 -4.73 -14.98 22.17
CA LEU A 99 -5.47 -13.72 22.26
C LEU A 99 -6.83 -13.77 21.55
N PRO A 100 -7.86 -13.12 22.09
CA PRO A 100 -9.11 -12.91 21.36
C PRO A 100 -8.91 -11.92 20.20
N GLN A 101 -9.62 -12.13 19.10
CA GLN A 101 -9.54 -11.28 17.91
C GLN A 101 -9.90 -9.82 18.23
N SER A 102 -9.09 -8.86 17.75
CA SER A 102 -9.36 -7.43 17.97
C SER A 102 -10.40 -6.94 16.96
N PRO A 103 -11.36 -6.07 17.37
CA PRO A 103 -12.29 -5.46 16.42
C PRO A 103 -11.58 -4.54 15.41
N GLN A 104 -10.36 -4.06 15.70
CA GLN A 104 -9.59 -3.18 14.81
C GLN A 104 -8.68 -3.93 13.84
N GLU A 105 -8.51 -5.24 14.02
CA GLU A 105 -7.61 -6.09 13.22
C GLU A 105 -7.96 -6.04 11.73
N TYR A 106 -9.22 -6.29 11.37
CA TYR A 106 -9.67 -6.24 9.97
C TYR A 106 -9.52 -4.85 9.33
N MET A 107 -9.69 -3.80 10.13
CA MET A 107 -9.52 -2.43 9.66
C MET A 107 -8.03 -2.15 9.36
N ILE A 108 -7.11 -2.60 10.21
CA ILE A 108 -5.67 -2.41 10.01
C ILE A 108 -5.15 -3.27 8.85
N LEU A 109 -5.64 -4.50 8.72
CA LEU A 109 -5.34 -5.37 7.58
C LEU A 109 -5.81 -4.73 6.27
N GLY A 110 -7.03 -4.19 6.23
CA GLY A 110 -7.53 -3.45 5.07
C GLY A 110 -6.69 -2.21 4.75
N LEU A 111 -6.20 -1.47 5.75
CA LEU A 111 -5.26 -0.36 5.54
C LEU A 111 -3.93 -0.83 4.96
N ASN A 112 -3.39 -1.96 5.42
CA ASN A 112 -2.16 -2.51 4.85
C ASN A 112 -2.38 -2.97 3.40
N LEU A 113 -3.52 -3.59 3.08
CA LEU A 113 -3.88 -3.95 1.71
C LEU A 113 -3.94 -2.71 0.81
N LEU A 114 -4.58 -1.62 1.25
CA LEU A 114 -4.58 -0.37 0.51
C LEU A 114 -3.18 0.22 0.32
N ARG A 115 -2.33 0.19 1.36
CA ARG A 115 -0.94 0.63 1.25
C ARG A 115 -0.21 -0.13 0.14
N LEU A 116 -0.36 -1.45 0.08
CA LEU A 116 0.29 -2.28 -0.94
C LEU A 116 -0.19 -1.94 -2.36
N LEU A 117 -1.48 -1.63 -2.52
CA LEU A 117 -2.03 -1.14 -3.80
C LEU A 117 -1.43 0.21 -4.20
N VAL A 118 -1.34 1.17 -3.27
CA VAL A 118 -0.73 2.48 -3.52
C VAL A 118 0.74 2.37 -3.93
N GLN A 119 1.48 1.42 -3.35
CA GLN A 119 2.89 1.15 -3.69
C GLN A 119 3.06 0.31 -4.97
N ASN A 120 1.97 -0.10 -5.63
CA ASN A 120 1.99 -1.02 -6.76
C ASN A 120 2.69 -2.37 -6.44
N ARG A 121 2.64 -2.84 -5.18
CA ARG A 121 3.21 -4.12 -4.72
C ARG A 121 2.16 -5.23 -4.76
N ILE A 122 1.60 -5.49 -5.94
CA ILE A 122 0.49 -6.43 -6.15
C ILE A 122 0.83 -7.87 -5.74
N ALA A 123 2.09 -8.30 -5.93
CA ALA A 123 2.53 -9.64 -5.52
C ALA A 123 2.41 -9.86 -4.01
N GLU A 124 2.79 -8.86 -3.21
CA GLU A 124 2.67 -8.92 -1.76
C GLU A 124 1.23 -8.79 -1.30
N PHE A 125 0.42 -8.02 -2.03
CA PHE A 125 -1.03 -7.94 -1.78
C PHE A 125 -1.67 -9.34 -1.84
N HIS A 126 -1.40 -10.11 -2.90
CA HIS A 126 -1.93 -11.47 -3.00
C HIS A 126 -1.34 -12.43 -1.96
N THR A 127 -0.06 -12.26 -1.60
CA THR A 127 0.57 -13.06 -0.55
C THR A 127 -0.09 -12.81 0.81
N GLU A 128 -0.39 -11.55 1.16
CA GLU A 128 -1.11 -11.22 2.40
C GLU A 128 -2.56 -11.71 2.34
N LEU A 129 -3.23 -11.63 1.19
CA LEU A 129 -4.58 -12.17 1.04
C LEU A 129 -4.65 -13.69 1.24
N GLU A 130 -3.64 -14.43 0.80
CA GLU A 130 -3.57 -15.89 0.98
C GLU A 130 -3.39 -16.28 2.46
N LEU A 131 -2.71 -15.44 3.25
CA LEU A 131 -2.54 -15.66 4.69
C LEU A 131 -3.83 -15.42 5.49
N LEU A 132 -4.81 -14.72 4.93
CA LEU A 132 -6.06 -14.40 5.63
C LEU A 132 -7.02 -15.59 5.69
N SER A 133 -7.73 -15.71 6.80
CA SER A 133 -8.79 -16.69 6.96
C SER A 133 -10.00 -16.36 6.06
N PRO A 134 -10.80 -17.36 5.63
CA PRO A 134 -11.96 -17.11 4.78
C PRO A 134 -13.02 -16.24 5.48
N THR A 135 -13.12 -16.30 6.81
CA THR A 135 -13.98 -15.42 7.62
C THR A 135 -13.52 -13.96 7.60
N ALA A 136 -12.22 -13.72 7.46
CA ALA A 136 -11.68 -12.37 7.31
C ALA A 136 -12.05 -11.75 5.96
N LEU A 137 -12.06 -12.56 4.89
CA LEU A 137 -12.37 -12.12 3.54
C LEU A 137 -13.80 -11.60 3.37
N GLU A 138 -14.74 -12.09 4.19
CA GLU A 138 -16.13 -11.61 4.22
C GLU A 138 -16.27 -10.22 4.84
N ASN A 139 -15.24 -9.71 5.53
CA ASN A 139 -15.30 -8.40 6.16
C ASN A 139 -15.40 -7.28 5.11
N PRO A 140 -16.32 -6.29 5.29
CA PRO A 140 -16.49 -5.19 4.35
C PRO A 140 -15.20 -4.43 3.99
N CYS A 141 -14.25 -4.33 4.92
CA CYS A 141 -13.01 -3.56 4.70
C CYS A 141 -12.06 -4.28 3.73
N ILE A 142 -11.90 -5.58 3.92
CA ILE A 142 -11.05 -6.41 3.07
C ILE A 142 -11.72 -6.57 1.71
N LYS A 143 -13.04 -6.80 1.69
CA LYS A 143 -13.81 -6.88 0.46
C LYS A 143 -13.68 -5.61 -0.38
N HIS A 144 -13.75 -4.43 0.24
CA HIS A 144 -13.55 -3.15 -0.45
C HIS A 144 -12.14 -3.04 -1.07
N ALA A 145 -11.09 -3.45 -0.33
CA ALA A 145 -9.74 -3.48 -0.86
C ALA A 145 -9.57 -4.45 -2.04
N VAL A 146 -10.22 -5.62 -2.00
CA VAL A 146 -10.23 -6.59 -3.12
C VAL A 146 -10.98 -6.06 -4.34
N GLU A 147 -12.14 -5.44 -4.16
CA GLU A 147 -12.90 -4.83 -5.27
C GLU A 147 -12.12 -3.67 -5.92
N LEU A 148 -11.38 -2.90 -5.12
CA LEU A 148 -10.46 -1.87 -5.60
C LEU A 148 -9.32 -2.46 -6.41
N GLU A 149 -8.67 -3.50 -5.90
CA GLU A 149 -7.58 -4.21 -6.61
C GLU A 149 -8.06 -4.78 -7.94
N GLN A 150 -9.22 -5.44 -7.96
CA GLN A 150 -9.79 -5.96 -9.19
C GLN A 150 -10.08 -4.83 -10.19
N SER A 151 -10.67 -3.73 -9.74
CA SER A 151 -10.95 -2.57 -10.60
C SER A 151 -9.65 -1.93 -11.12
N PHE A 152 -8.58 -1.95 -10.32
CA PHE A 152 -7.25 -1.47 -10.70
C PHE A 152 -6.63 -2.37 -11.77
N MET A 153 -6.66 -3.69 -11.59
CA MET A 153 -6.18 -4.69 -12.55
C MET A 153 -6.96 -4.68 -13.87
N GLU A 154 -8.27 -4.46 -13.82
CA GLU A 154 -9.13 -4.31 -15.00
C GLU A 154 -8.87 -2.97 -15.74
N GLY A 155 -8.13 -2.03 -15.14
CA GLY A 155 -7.97 -0.66 -15.66
C GLY A 155 -9.26 0.16 -15.59
N ALA A 156 -10.23 -0.28 -14.79
CA ALA A 156 -11.54 0.37 -14.62
C ALA A 156 -11.46 1.52 -13.60
N TYR A 157 -10.60 2.51 -13.85
CA TYR A 157 -10.26 3.58 -12.90
C TYR A 157 -11.46 4.44 -12.45
N ASN A 158 -12.50 4.56 -13.29
CA ASN A 158 -13.77 5.20 -12.90
C ASN A 158 -14.41 4.55 -11.66
N ARG A 159 -14.30 3.22 -11.55
CA ARG A 159 -14.81 2.47 -10.39
C ARG A 159 -13.96 2.73 -9.15
N VAL A 160 -12.64 2.82 -9.30
CA VAL A 160 -11.71 3.14 -8.20
C VAL A 160 -12.03 4.52 -7.60
N LEU A 161 -12.23 5.55 -8.45
CA LEU A 161 -12.60 6.88 -7.98
C LEU A 161 -14.01 6.93 -7.38
N SER A 162 -14.97 6.17 -7.93
CA SER A 162 -16.31 6.07 -7.36
C SER A 162 -16.29 5.36 -5.99
N ALA A 163 -15.43 4.36 -5.83
CA ALA A 163 -15.25 3.61 -4.60
C ALA A 163 -14.67 4.44 -3.45
N LYS A 164 -14.04 5.60 -3.75
CA LYS A 164 -13.67 6.62 -2.74
C LYS A 164 -14.88 7.16 -1.97
N GLN A 165 -16.08 7.16 -2.56
CA GLN A 165 -17.30 7.62 -1.87
C GLN A 165 -17.87 6.56 -0.92
N ASN A 166 -17.51 5.29 -1.12
CA ASN A 166 -18.05 4.13 -0.39
C ASN A 166 -17.08 3.61 0.68
N VAL A 167 -16.21 4.47 1.19
CA VAL A 167 -15.17 4.08 2.13
C VAL A 167 -15.78 3.73 3.51
N PRO A 168 -15.45 2.56 4.09
CA PRO A 168 -16.03 2.12 5.35
C PRO A 168 -15.53 2.92 6.57
N TYR A 169 -14.31 3.48 6.52
CA TYR A 169 -13.70 4.23 7.61
C TYR A 169 -12.94 5.46 7.11
N LYS A 170 -13.10 6.59 7.80
CA LYS A 170 -12.42 7.86 7.46
C LYS A 170 -10.89 7.78 7.40
N THR A 171 -10.29 6.84 8.14
CA THR A 171 -8.83 6.63 8.13
C THR A 171 -8.30 6.20 6.75
N TYR A 172 -9.17 5.67 5.88
CA TYR A 172 -8.81 5.20 4.56
C TYR A 172 -8.71 6.36 3.55
N ASP A 173 -9.28 7.53 3.85
CA ASP A 173 -9.32 8.68 2.93
C ASP A 173 -7.91 9.08 2.48
N TYR A 174 -6.93 9.07 3.40
CA TYR A 174 -5.53 9.34 3.09
C TYR A 174 -4.99 8.39 2.01
N PHE A 175 -5.15 7.07 2.17
CA PHE A 175 -4.67 6.11 1.17
C PHE A 175 -5.48 6.17 -0.13
N MET A 176 -6.76 6.52 -0.08
CA MET A 176 -7.59 6.70 -1.27
C MET A 176 -7.17 7.93 -2.08
N ASP A 177 -6.73 9.01 -1.42
CA ASP A 177 -6.15 10.19 -2.08
C ASP A 177 -4.83 9.84 -2.76
N LEU A 178 -3.96 9.10 -2.08
CA LEU A 178 -2.70 8.61 -2.66
C LEU A 178 -2.97 7.67 -3.83
N LEU A 179 -3.92 6.74 -3.70
CA LEU A 179 -4.28 5.80 -4.76
C LEU A 179 -4.82 6.53 -6.00
N ALA A 180 -5.63 7.57 -5.80
CA ALA A 180 -6.12 8.39 -6.90
C ALA A 180 -4.98 9.10 -7.65
N LYS A 181 -3.92 9.53 -6.93
CA LYS A 181 -2.70 10.06 -7.58
C LYS A 181 -1.99 8.96 -8.37
N THR A 182 -1.69 7.81 -7.76
CA THR A 182 -1.03 6.68 -8.43
C THR A 182 -1.77 6.23 -9.68
N VAL A 183 -3.09 6.13 -9.62
CA VAL A 183 -3.94 5.77 -10.78
C VAL A 183 -3.81 6.79 -11.90
N ARG A 184 -3.78 8.09 -11.58
CA ARG A 184 -3.60 9.14 -12.60
C ARG A 184 -2.23 9.04 -13.25
N ASP A 185 -1.19 8.77 -12.48
CA ASP A 185 0.18 8.59 -12.99
C ASP A 185 0.27 7.36 -13.92
N GLU A 186 -0.41 6.26 -13.58
CA GLU A 186 -0.50 5.08 -14.47
C GLU A 186 -1.31 5.36 -15.76
N ILE A 187 -2.42 6.10 -15.67
CA ILE A 187 -3.17 6.54 -16.86
C ILE A 187 -2.31 7.44 -17.74
N ALA A 188 -1.57 8.37 -17.14
CA ALA A 188 -0.65 9.27 -17.83
C ALA A 188 0.44 8.47 -18.56
N GLY A 189 1.09 7.53 -17.87
CA GLY A 189 2.11 6.66 -18.45
C GLY A 189 1.58 5.73 -19.55
N CYS A 190 0.31 5.31 -19.48
CA CYS A 190 -0.34 4.58 -20.56
C CYS A 190 -0.68 5.49 -21.75
N SER A 191 -1.14 6.71 -21.49
CA SER A 191 -1.53 7.69 -22.51
C SER A 191 -0.33 8.12 -23.36
N GLU A 192 0.83 8.31 -22.73
CA GLU A 192 2.09 8.63 -23.41
C GLU A 192 2.53 7.53 -24.40
N LYS A 193 2.21 6.26 -24.10
CA LYS A 193 2.55 5.11 -24.96
C LYS A 193 1.50 4.87 -26.05
N ALA A 194 0.24 5.17 -25.76
CA ALA A 194 -0.89 4.87 -26.63
C ALA A 194 -1.12 5.94 -27.71
N TYR A 195 -0.87 7.21 -27.39
CA TYR A 195 -1.23 8.34 -28.25
C TYR A 195 -0.02 9.21 -28.59
N ASP A 196 -0.01 9.78 -29.81
CA ASP A 196 0.99 10.77 -30.21
C ASP A 196 0.63 12.18 -29.70
N TYR A 197 -0.66 12.48 -29.65
CA TYR A 197 -1.21 13.72 -29.11
C TYR A 197 -2.65 13.50 -28.64
N LEU A 198 -3.11 14.33 -27.71
CA LEU A 198 -4.46 14.31 -27.16
C LEU A 198 -4.97 15.73 -27.00
N SER A 199 -6.25 15.98 -27.29
CA SER A 199 -6.84 17.30 -27.04
C SER A 199 -6.92 17.57 -25.52
N ILE A 200 -6.90 18.83 -25.09
CA ILE A 200 -7.02 19.17 -23.65
C ILE A 200 -8.34 18.64 -23.06
N SER A 201 -9.43 18.71 -23.84
CA SER A 201 -10.74 18.20 -23.42
C SER A 201 -10.71 16.68 -23.19
N ASP A 202 -10.13 15.92 -24.13
CA ASP A 202 -10.07 14.46 -24.03
C ASP A 202 -9.10 14.02 -22.94
N ALA A 203 -7.97 14.74 -22.79
CA ALA A 203 -7.00 14.51 -21.72
C ALA A 203 -7.62 14.73 -20.34
N CYS A 204 -8.43 15.79 -20.19
CA CYS A 204 -9.14 16.09 -18.96
C CYS A 204 -10.13 14.97 -18.60
N GLN A 205 -10.89 14.47 -19.58
CA GLN A 205 -11.81 13.35 -19.37
C GLN A 205 -11.09 12.02 -19.07
N MET A 206 -9.99 11.72 -19.78
CA MET A 206 -9.24 10.48 -19.58
C MET A 206 -8.53 10.41 -18.23
N LEU A 207 -7.90 11.51 -17.81
CA LEU A 207 -7.20 11.60 -16.52
C LEU A 207 -8.14 11.91 -15.35
N LEU A 208 -9.44 12.10 -15.63
CA LEU A 208 -10.49 12.28 -14.63
C LEU A 208 -10.23 13.52 -13.75
N PHE A 209 -9.79 14.61 -14.40
CA PHE A 209 -9.67 15.92 -13.75
C PHE A 209 -11.00 16.67 -13.79
N PRO A 210 -11.36 17.41 -12.73
CA PRO A 210 -12.55 18.25 -12.71
C PRO A 210 -12.40 19.53 -13.54
N SER A 211 -11.17 19.98 -13.83
CA SER A 211 -10.88 21.24 -14.52
C SER A 211 -9.64 21.14 -15.40
N GLU A 212 -9.65 21.84 -16.53
CA GLU A 212 -8.50 21.97 -17.43
C GLU A 212 -7.31 22.66 -16.75
N ASN A 213 -7.55 23.54 -15.78
CA ASN A 213 -6.48 24.23 -15.06
C ASN A 213 -5.65 23.27 -14.19
N GLU A 214 -6.31 22.31 -13.52
CA GLU A 214 -5.64 21.30 -12.71
C GLU A 214 -4.80 20.36 -13.59
N LEU A 215 -5.31 20.02 -14.78
CA LEU A 215 -4.54 19.27 -15.77
C LEU A 215 -3.27 20.03 -16.19
N LEU A 216 -3.37 21.33 -16.45
CA LEU A 216 -2.22 22.16 -16.82
C LEU A 216 -1.18 22.29 -15.70
N GLU A 217 -1.61 22.33 -14.44
CA GLU A 217 -0.70 22.30 -13.28
C GLU A 217 -0.01 20.94 -13.16
N TYR A 218 -0.77 19.84 -13.25
CA TYR A 218 -0.24 18.48 -13.24
C TYR A 218 0.83 18.26 -14.33
N ILE A 219 0.57 18.72 -15.55
CA ILE A 219 1.54 18.61 -16.66
C ILE A 219 2.82 19.38 -16.35
N LYS A 220 2.72 20.56 -15.74
CA LYS A 220 3.92 21.36 -15.40
C LYS A 220 4.75 20.75 -14.29
N GLU A 221 4.11 20.14 -13.29
CA GLU A 221 4.79 19.59 -12.12
C GLU A 221 5.35 18.19 -12.37
N GLU A 222 4.55 17.28 -12.92
CA GLU A 222 4.86 15.85 -12.98
C GLU A 222 5.38 15.41 -14.36
N HIS A 223 4.97 16.09 -15.45
CA HIS A 223 5.32 15.72 -16.83
C HIS A 223 5.83 16.90 -17.68
N PRO A 224 6.98 17.51 -17.32
CA PRO A 224 7.55 18.64 -18.06
C PRO A 224 7.93 18.30 -19.51
N GLU A 225 7.99 17.00 -19.83
CA GLU A 225 8.26 16.45 -21.16
C GLU A 225 7.10 16.68 -22.15
N TRP A 226 5.86 16.87 -21.66
CA TRP A 226 4.68 17.01 -22.52
C TRP A 226 4.55 18.44 -23.06
N GLU A 227 4.45 18.58 -24.39
CA GLU A 227 4.35 19.89 -25.03
C GLU A 227 2.89 20.24 -25.34
N ILE A 228 2.45 21.43 -24.92
CA ILE A 228 1.12 21.92 -25.27
C ILE A 228 1.22 22.73 -26.56
N LYS A 229 0.70 22.18 -27.67
CA LYS A 229 0.66 22.82 -28.99
C LYS A 229 -0.78 22.91 -29.47
N ASN A 230 -1.22 24.13 -29.84
CA ASN A 230 -2.54 24.38 -30.44
C ASN A 230 -3.74 23.78 -29.66
N GLY A 231 -3.70 23.82 -28.32
CA GLY A 231 -4.77 23.25 -27.48
C GLY A 231 -4.78 21.72 -27.41
N SER A 232 -3.68 21.07 -27.81
CA SER A 232 -3.45 19.63 -27.66
C SER A 232 -2.16 19.38 -26.88
N VAL A 233 -2.19 18.37 -26.03
CA VAL A 233 -1.03 17.80 -25.34
C VAL A 233 -0.36 16.86 -26.33
N VAL A 234 0.87 17.19 -26.75
CA VAL A 234 1.70 16.33 -27.58
C VAL A 234 2.61 15.56 -26.64
N PHE A 235 2.40 14.24 -26.60
CA PHE A 235 3.29 13.36 -25.89
C PHE A 235 4.57 13.28 -26.72
N GLN A 236 5.71 13.65 -26.13
CA GLN A 236 6.98 13.35 -26.75
C GLN A 236 7.09 11.83 -26.72
N LYS A 237 6.67 11.17 -27.80
CA LYS A 237 6.92 9.76 -28.04
C LYS A 237 8.35 9.54 -27.61
N ALA A 238 8.57 8.68 -26.62
CA ALA A 238 9.90 8.31 -26.18
C ALA A 238 10.76 8.21 -27.44
N LYS A 239 11.72 9.13 -27.55
CA LYS A 239 12.73 9.08 -28.61
C LYS A 239 13.14 7.62 -28.66
N GLU A 240 12.94 7.00 -29.82
CA GLU A 240 13.07 5.56 -30.02
C GLU A 240 11.81 4.77 -29.57
N SER A 241 10.82 4.69 -30.48
CA SER A 241 10.43 3.35 -30.88
C SER A 241 11.73 2.63 -31.19
N ALA A 242 12.23 1.80 -30.27
CA ALA A 242 13.43 1.01 -30.48
C ALA A 242 13.32 0.48 -31.91
N PRO A 243 14.25 0.83 -32.82
CA PRO A 243 14.12 0.52 -34.23
C PRO A 243 13.78 -0.95 -34.28
N CYS A 244 12.57 -1.25 -34.79
CA CYS A 244 11.93 -2.57 -34.80
C CYS A 244 13.02 -3.62 -34.72
N LYS A 245 13.27 -4.18 -33.51
CA LYS A 245 14.49 -4.98 -33.24
C LYS A 245 14.66 -5.88 -34.44
N GLU A 246 15.65 -5.58 -35.29
CA GLU A 246 15.84 -6.35 -36.52
C GLU A 246 15.88 -7.80 -36.06
N ILE A 247 14.93 -8.61 -36.54
CA ILE A 247 14.77 -9.99 -36.09
C ILE A 247 16.18 -10.57 -36.08
N PRO A 248 16.69 -11.07 -34.93
CA PRO A 248 18.11 -11.34 -34.75
C PRO A 248 18.52 -12.53 -35.61
N SER A 249 18.74 -12.23 -36.89
CA SER A 249 18.90 -13.17 -37.98
C SER A 249 20.15 -14.02 -37.76
N LEU A 250 21.21 -13.41 -37.22
CA LEU A 250 22.43 -14.09 -36.82
C LEU A 250 22.21 -15.08 -35.67
N GLN A 251 21.35 -14.79 -34.70
CA GLN A 251 21.00 -15.76 -33.65
C GLN A 251 20.20 -16.94 -34.22
N LEU A 252 19.21 -16.67 -35.08
CA LEU A 252 18.45 -17.73 -35.75
C LEU A 252 19.35 -18.62 -36.62
N ILE A 253 20.29 -18.03 -37.37
CA ILE A 253 21.25 -18.77 -38.20
C ILE A 253 22.13 -19.66 -37.32
N ASN A 254 22.69 -19.12 -36.22
CA ASN A 254 23.51 -19.91 -35.30
C ASN A 254 22.73 -21.05 -34.63
N GLN A 255 21.48 -20.79 -34.21
CA GLN A 255 20.62 -21.84 -33.66
C GLN A 255 20.33 -22.92 -34.70
N THR A 256 19.99 -22.53 -35.94
CA THR A 256 19.70 -23.47 -37.04
C THR A 256 20.92 -24.31 -37.40
N LEU A 257 22.11 -23.70 -37.49
CA LEU A 257 23.38 -24.40 -37.73
C LEU A 257 23.75 -25.32 -36.55
N SER A 258 23.49 -24.90 -35.32
CA SER A 258 23.71 -25.75 -34.14
C SER A 258 22.79 -26.96 -34.13
N TYR A 259 21.51 -26.79 -34.49
CA TYR A 259 20.56 -27.89 -34.61
C TYR A 259 20.97 -28.85 -35.74
N ALA A 260 21.35 -28.32 -36.91
CA ALA A 260 21.86 -29.14 -38.01
C ALA A 260 23.11 -29.92 -37.61
N ARG A 261 24.05 -29.27 -36.90
CA ARG A 261 25.28 -29.90 -36.41
C ARG A 261 25.01 -31.02 -35.40
N GLU A 262 24.07 -30.84 -34.48
CA GLU A 262 23.70 -31.89 -33.50
C GLU A 262 22.92 -33.04 -34.16
N LEU A 263 22.12 -32.77 -35.20
CA LEU A 263 21.41 -33.82 -35.97
C LEU A 263 22.35 -34.63 -36.88
N GLU A 264 23.36 -33.99 -37.48
CA GLU A 264 24.38 -34.67 -38.30
C GLU A 264 25.44 -35.39 -37.47
N ARG A 265 25.51 -35.10 -36.17
CA ARG A 265 26.42 -35.79 -35.26
C ARG A 265 25.89 -37.21 -35.03
N ILE A 266 26.49 -38.18 -35.71
CA ILE A 266 26.24 -39.60 -35.47
C ILE A 266 26.62 -39.90 -34.01
N VAL A 267 25.63 -40.33 -33.21
CA VAL A 267 25.81 -40.87 -31.85
C VAL A 267 26.29 -42.31 -31.94
#